data_AF-A0A6H9LQA3-F1
#
_entry.id   AF-A0A6H9LQA3-F1
#
_cell.length_a   1.000
_cell.length_b   1.000
_cell.length_c   1.000
_cell.angle_alpha   90.00
_cell.angle_beta   90.00
_cell.angle_gamma   90.00
#
_symmetry.space_group_name_H-M   'P 1'
#
loop_
_entity.id
_entity.type
_entity.pdbx_description
1 polymer ?
#
loop_
_entity_poly.entity_id
_entity_poly.type
_entity_poly.pdbx_seq_one_letter_code
_entity_poly.pdbx_strand_id
1 'polypeptide(L)'
;EKDLRKRKDEMLADVYKLLVYNYCTPPTEFVYRYEYKDKEDTLMKEKVIVENEYTPKSFYNEFFGENMPEYVAVVNNPTMEYNKLYRMEASRNIYENDDFEVINLPIEKLKAYTRQSLLDSQAVWFACDVGKENYRDDAIMKTGIYDYEKIFGIDFTMTKKERLAYNDVTPSHAMVITGIDTTKAGENRKWLVENSWGKKAGDDGFWYMYDDWFSEYVLLVIVDKNILSEDDKKLFDSKPQIIADWEPFFLALRNIE
;
A
#
# COMPACT_ATOMS: atom_id res chain seq x y z
N GLU A 1 -5.83 16.77 36.12
CA GLU A 1 -6.33 16.51 34.74
C GLU A 1 -6.41 17.78 33.88
N LYS A 2 -7.16 18.81 34.29
CA LYS A 2 -7.30 20.07 33.54
C LYS A 2 -5.96 20.71 33.14
N ASP A 3 -5.00 20.79 34.07
CA ASP A 3 -3.68 21.36 33.79
C ASP A 3 -2.87 20.52 32.79
N LEU A 4 -3.03 19.19 32.80
CA LEU A 4 -2.39 18.30 31.83
C LEU A 4 -2.98 18.48 30.43
N ARG A 5 -4.30 18.63 30.32
CA ARG A 5 -4.97 18.92 29.03
C ARG A 5 -4.52 20.26 28.47
N LYS A 6 -4.49 21.30 29.30
CA LYS A 6 -3.95 22.61 28.91
C LYS A 6 -2.50 22.50 28.43
N ARG A 7 -1.66 21.75 29.14
CA ARG A 7 -0.25 21.56 28.76
C ARG A 7 -0.13 20.82 27.42
N LYS A 8 -0.98 19.83 27.15
CA LYS A 8 -1.06 19.14 25.85
C LYS A 8 -1.38 20.13 24.72
N ASP A 9 -2.35 21.01 24.93
CA ASP A 9 -2.75 21.98 23.89
C ASP A 9 -1.63 22.99 23.58
N GLU A 10 -0.89 23.43 24.61
CA GLU A 10 0.32 24.25 24.42
C GLU A 10 1.38 23.52 23.58
N MET A 11 1.63 22.24 23.86
CA MET A 11 2.57 21.42 23.08
C MET A 11 2.10 21.23 21.64
N LEU A 12 0.80 20.98 21.42
CA LEU A 12 0.22 20.84 20.09
C LEU A 12 0.32 22.15 19.29
N ALA A 13 0.19 23.31 19.94
CA ALA A 13 0.39 24.60 19.29
C ALA A 13 1.85 24.79 18.82
N ASP A 14 2.83 24.35 19.62
CA ASP A 14 4.25 24.37 19.22
C ASP A 14 4.53 23.43 18.04
N VAL A 15 3.96 22.22 18.04
CA VAL A 15 4.05 21.27 16.92
C VAL A 15 3.41 21.86 15.66
N TYR A 16 2.20 22.40 15.78
CA TYR A 16 1.51 23.05 14.65
C TYR A 16 2.34 24.20 14.08
N LYS A 17 2.91 25.05 14.93
CA LYS A 17 3.79 26.16 14.52
C LYS A 17 5.01 25.65 13.74
N LEU A 18 5.66 24.58 14.21
CA LEU A 18 6.79 23.97 13.51
C LEU A 18 6.36 23.47 12.12
N LEU A 19 5.22 22.78 12.02
CA LEU A 19 4.73 22.25 10.76
C LEU A 19 4.40 23.37 9.76
N VAL A 20 3.64 24.39 10.15
CA VAL A 20 3.24 25.46 9.21
C VAL A 20 4.42 26.34 8.78
N TYR A 21 5.48 26.44 9.57
CA TYR A 21 6.70 27.17 9.16
C TYR A 21 7.50 26.41 8.09
N ASN A 22 7.39 25.08 8.05
CA ASN A 22 8.09 24.26 7.06
C ASN A 22 7.23 23.90 5.84
N TYR A 23 5.90 23.78 6.03
CA TYR A 23 4.96 23.25 5.03
C TYR A 23 3.83 24.21 4.66
N CYS A 24 3.84 25.44 5.19
CA CYS A 24 2.75 26.41 5.08
C CYS A 24 1.46 25.99 5.81
N THR A 25 0.51 26.93 5.93
CA THR A 25 -0.81 26.67 6.49
C THR A 25 -1.67 25.90 5.48
N PRO A 26 -2.28 24.75 5.84
CA PRO A 26 -3.22 24.06 4.96
C PRO A 26 -4.41 24.95 4.57
N PRO A 27 -4.82 25.01 3.29
CA PRO A 27 -5.94 25.83 2.86
C PRO A 27 -7.26 25.30 3.45
N THR A 28 -8.09 26.20 3.98
CA THR A 28 -9.45 25.88 4.41
C THR A 28 -10.45 25.95 3.26
N GLU A 29 -10.16 26.81 2.29
CA GLU A 29 -10.93 27.07 1.07
C GLU A 29 -9.95 27.32 -0.10
N PHE A 30 -10.33 26.93 -1.30
CA PHE A 30 -9.56 27.18 -2.52
C PHE A 30 -10.46 27.18 -3.76
N VAL A 31 -10.02 27.88 -4.81
CA VAL A 31 -10.64 27.82 -6.14
C VAL A 31 -9.91 26.77 -6.96
N TYR A 32 -10.65 25.78 -7.46
CA TYR A 32 -10.13 24.79 -8.40
C TYR A 32 -10.63 25.09 -9.81
N ARG A 33 -9.69 25.25 -10.73
CA ARG A 33 -9.95 25.56 -12.12
C ARG A 33 -9.28 24.54 -13.02
N TYR A 34 -10.06 23.90 -13.89
CA TYR A 34 -9.54 22.90 -14.81
C TYR A 34 -10.25 22.97 -16.17
N GLU A 35 -9.58 22.43 -17.19
CA GLU A 35 -10.15 22.26 -18.51
C GLU A 35 -10.93 20.94 -18.53
N TYR A 36 -12.25 21.01 -18.74
CA TYR A 36 -13.04 19.81 -19.00
C TYR A 36 -12.87 19.42 -20.46
N LYS A 37 -12.34 18.23 -20.69
CA LYS A 37 -12.27 17.59 -21.99
C LYS A 37 -13.11 16.33 -21.97
N ASP A 38 -14.18 16.32 -22.75
CA ASP A 38 -14.97 15.11 -22.97
C ASP A 38 -14.10 14.08 -23.70
N LYS A 39 -14.01 12.87 -23.15
CA LYS A 39 -13.19 11.77 -23.69
C LYS A 39 -13.68 11.28 -25.05
N GLU A 40 -14.95 11.50 -25.40
CA GLU A 40 -15.53 11.14 -26.70
C GLU A 40 -15.45 12.27 -27.75
N ASP A 41 -14.96 13.45 -27.37
CA ASP A 41 -14.95 14.60 -28.27
C ASP A 41 -13.81 14.52 -29.30
N THR A 42 -14.13 13.85 -30.40
CA THR A 42 -13.35 13.84 -31.65
C THR A 42 -13.54 15.11 -32.49
N LEU A 43 -14.43 16.03 -32.07
CA LEU A 43 -14.87 17.19 -32.87
C LEU A 43 -14.13 18.48 -32.53
N MET A 44 -13.09 18.45 -31.69
CA MET A 44 -12.30 19.65 -31.31
C MET A 44 -13.20 20.80 -30.82
N LYS A 45 -14.21 20.53 -29.96
CA LYS A 45 -15.04 21.62 -29.42
C LYS A 45 -14.20 22.57 -28.57
N GLU A 46 -14.69 23.79 -28.41
CA GLU A 46 -14.06 24.79 -27.54
C GLU A 46 -13.89 24.24 -26.12
N LYS A 47 -12.69 24.43 -25.59
CA LYS A 47 -12.30 24.02 -24.24
C LYS A 47 -13.23 24.65 -23.20
N VAL A 48 -14.00 23.83 -22.49
CA VAL A 48 -14.83 24.31 -21.38
C VAL A 48 -13.96 24.44 -20.15
N ILE A 49 -13.85 25.67 -19.63
CA ILE A 49 -13.18 25.94 -18.36
C ILE A 49 -14.21 25.83 -17.24
N VAL A 50 -13.94 24.95 -16.28
CA VAL A 50 -14.72 24.83 -15.05
C VAL A 50 -13.92 25.50 -13.94
N GLU A 51 -14.57 26.34 -13.13
CA GLU A 51 -13.98 27.04 -11.99
C GLU A 51 -15.01 27.05 -10.85
N ASN A 52 -14.65 26.43 -9.73
CA ASN A 52 -15.51 26.31 -8.55
C ASN A 52 -14.68 26.52 -7.28
N GLU A 53 -15.33 26.94 -6.20
CA GLU A 53 -14.73 27.08 -4.87
C GLU A 53 -15.02 25.85 -4.02
N TYR A 54 -14.01 25.37 -3.30
CA TYR A 54 -14.08 24.15 -2.50
C TYR A 54 -13.43 24.33 -1.13
N THR A 55 -13.95 23.59 -0.15
CA THR A 55 -13.16 23.13 1.00
C THR A 55 -12.49 21.81 0.62
N PRO A 56 -11.39 21.38 1.30
CA PRO A 56 -10.81 20.06 1.06
C PRO A 56 -11.83 18.90 1.17
N LYS A 57 -12.80 19.01 2.09
CA LYS A 57 -13.86 18.00 2.26
C LYS A 57 -14.87 18.00 1.12
N SER A 58 -15.33 19.17 0.66
CA SER A 58 -16.27 19.24 -0.46
C SER A 58 -15.63 18.80 -1.76
N PHE A 59 -14.35 19.14 -1.99
CA PHE A 59 -13.57 18.64 -3.12
C PHE A 59 -13.44 17.11 -3.07
N TYR A 60 -13.06 16.55 -1.92
CA TYR A 60 -12.98 15.10 -1.76
C TYR A 60 -14.32 14.43 -2.10
N ASN A 61 -15.43 14.93 -1.55
CA ASN A 61 -16.75 14.32 -1.78
C ASN A 61 -17.17 14.36 -3.26
N GLU A 62 -16.95 15.48 -3.95
CA GLU A 62 -17.37 15.64 -5.36
C GLU A 62 -16.54 14.78 -6.33
N PHE A 63 -15.23 14.72 -6.13
CA PHE A 63 -14.34 14.04 -7.09
C PHE A 63 -14.03 12.59 -6.73
N PHE A 64 -14.19 12.20 -5.46
CA PHE A 64 -13.76 10.88 -4.97
C PHE A 64 -14.79 10.21 -4.05
N GLY A 65 -15.40 10.95 -3.12
CA GLY A 65 -16.08 10.38 -1.95
C GLY A 65 -17.34 9.58 -2.27
N GLU A 66 -18.07 9.90 -3.34
CA GLU A 66 -19.18 9.07 -3.78
C GLU A 66 -18.65 7.76 -4.41
N ASN A 67 -18.94 6.63 -3.76
CA ASN A 67 -18.61 5.26 -4.18
C ASN A 67 -17.17 4.78 -3.89
N MET A 68 -16.46 5.38 -2.93
CA MET A 68 -15.20 4.79 -2.48
C MET A 68 -15.42 3.37 -1.92
N PRO A 69 -14.69 2.36 -2.41
CA PRO A 69 -14.70 1.04 -1.83
C PRO A 69 -14.32 1.05 -0.34
N GLU A 70 -14.85 0.09 0.40
CA GLU A 70 -14.35 -0.21 1.74
C GLU A 70 -13.03 -0.97 1.58
N TYR A 71 -11.90 -0.30 1.74
CA TYR A 71 -10.59 -0.94 1.61
C TYR A 71 -10.18 -1.65 2.90
N VAL A 72 -9.57 -2.82 2.73
CA VAL A 72 -9.04 -3.64 3.82
C VAL A 72 -7.63 -4.10 3.53
N ALA A 73 -6.83 -4.25 4.59
CA ALA A 73 -5.46 -4.69 4.50
C ALA A 73 -5.33 -6.21 4.69
N VAL A 74 -4.63 -6.85 3.75
CA VAL A 74 -4.34 -8.28 3.76
C VAL A 74 -2.83 -8.46 3.79
N VAL A 75 -2.32 -9.13 4.82
CA VAL A 75 -0.89 -9.41 4.98
C VAL A 75 -0.58 -10.87 4.71
N ASN A 76 0.67 -11.16 4.32
CA ASN A 76 1.23 -12.49 4.30
C ASN A 76 2.43 -12.58 5.24
N ASN A 77 2.17 -13.08 6.45
CA ASN A 77 3.19 -13.36 7.45
C ASN A 77 3.14 -14.84 7.88
N PRO A 78 3.97 -15.73 7.29
CA PRO A 78 4.06 -17.14 7.68
C PRO A 78 4.64 -17.39 9.09
N THR A 79 5.13 -16.38 9.80
CA THR A 79 5.52 -16.55 11.22
C THR A 79 4.31 -16.59 12.16
N MET A 80 3.14 -16.18 11.66
CA MET A 80 1.90 -16.09 12.40
C MET A 80 0.82 -17.02 11.84
N GLU A 81 -0.24 -17.20 12.62
CA GLU A 81 -1.38 -18.00 12.19
C GLU A 81 -2.17 -17.27 11.08
N TYR A 82 -2.52 -18.00 10.03
CA TYR A 82 -3.35 -17.52 8.95
C TYR A 82 -4.84 -17.54 9.31
N ASN A 83 -5.66 -16.87 8.51
CA ASN A 83 -7.12 -16.77 8.65
C ASN A 83 -7.52 -16.18 10.02
N LYS A 84 -6.79 -15.14 10.43
CA LYS A 84 -7.03 -14.39 11.66
C LYS A 84 -6.95 -12.90 11.40
N LEU A 85 -7.79 -12.16 12.14
CA LEU A 85 -7.74 -10.72 12.25
C LEU A 85 -6.75 -10.32 13.34
N TYR A 86 -5.89 -9.38 13.01
CA TYR A 86 -4.90 -8.79 13.91
C TYR A 86 -5.12 -7.28 13.99
N ARG A 87 -4.87 -6.70 15.17
CA ARG A 87 -4.86 -5.25 15.40
C ARG A 87 -3.53 -4.83 15.98
N MET A 88 -2.87 -3.88 15.35
CA MET A 88 -1.52 -3.43 15.72
C MET A 88 -1.61 -2.36 16.80
N GLU A 89 -1.18 -2.66 18.02
CA GLU A 89 -1.22 -1.71 19.13
C GLU A 89 -0.47 -0.41 18.79
N ALA A 90 -1.09 0.73 19.12
CA ALA A 90 -0.47 2.06 18.97
C ALA A 90 -0.05 2.41 17.53
N SER A 91 -0.79 1.93 16.55
CA SER A 91 -0.58 2.21 15.12
C SER A 91 -1.39 3.39 14.58
N ARG A 92 -2.44 3.87 15.28
CA ARG A 92 -3.25 5.00 14.79
C ARG A 92 -2.47 6.32 14.72
N ASN A 93 -2.78 7.11 13.69
CA ASN A 93 -2.29 8.49 13.52
C ASN A 93 -3.34 9.56 13.88
N ILE A 94 -4.62 9.18 13.99
CA ILE A 94 -5.73 10.02 14.47
C ILE A 94 -6.22 9.44 15.79
N TYR A 95 -6.26 10.25 16.85
CA TYR A 95 -6.51 9.77 18.21
C TYR A 95 -7.87 9.10 18.37
N GLU A 96 -8.88 9.59 17.64
CA GLU A 96 -10.27 9.12 17.64
C GLU A 96 -10.50 7.84 16.83
N ASN A 97 -9.54 7.44 15.99
CA ASN A 97 -9.66 6.25 15.16
C ASN A 97 -9.20 4.98 15.91
N ASP A 98 -9.67 3.84 15.42
CA ASP A 98 -9.11 2.55 15.81
C ASP A 98 -7.66 2.39 15.31
N ASP A 99 -6.93 1.52 15.99
CA ASP A 99 -5.63 1.03 15.52
C ASP A 99 -5.79 0.19 14.25
N PHE A 100 -4.73 0.13 13.43
CA PHE A 100 -4.72 -0.53 12.13
C PHE A 100 -4.99 -2.04 12.25
N GLU A 101 -5.91 -2.52 11.43
CA GLU A 101 -6.33 -3.92 11.39
C GLU A 101 -5.95 -4.59 10.08
N VAL A 102 -5.50 -5.84 10.18
CA VAL A 102 -5.13 -6.65 9.02
C VAL A 102 -5.62 -8.08 9.19
N ILE A 103 -5.94 -8.75 8.07
CA ILE A 103 -6.09 -10.21 8.06
C ILE A 103 -4.83 -10.85 7.51
N ASN A 104 -4.34 -11.91 8.16
CA ASN A 104 -3.18 -12.65 7.69
C ASN A 104 -3.63 -13.84 6.84
N LEU A 105 -3.27 -13.86 5.55
CA LEU A 105 -3.68 -14.90 4.61
C LEU A 105 -2.47 -15.54 3.90
N PRO A 106 -2.62 -16.77 3.36
CA PRO A 106 -1.63 -17.37 2.47
C PRO A 106 -1.39 -16.49 1.23
N ILE A 107 -0.16 -16.49 0.72
CA ILE A 107 0.27 -15.63 -0.38
C ILE A 107 -0.58 -15.78 -1.66
N GLU A 108 -1.10 -16.98 -1.90
CA GLU A 108 -2.00 -17.27 -3.02
C GLU A 108 -3.29 -16.43 -2.97
N LYS A 109 -3.82 -16.15 -1.76
CA LYS A 109 -4.98 -15.28 -1.58
C LYS A 109 -4.64 -13.83 -1.93
N LEU A 110 -3.48 -13.33 -1.51
CA LEU A 110 -3.04 -11.97 -1.84
C LEU A 110 -2.92 -11.80 -3.36
N LYS A 111 -2.30 -12.77 -4.05
CA LYS A 111 -2.21 -12.78 -5.52
C LYS A 111 -3.58 -12.83 -6.19
N ALA A 112 -4.48 -13.70 -5.70
CA ALA A 112 -5.83 -13.82 -6.24
C ALA A 112 -6.63 -12.51 -6.09
N TYR A 113 -6.58 -11.89 -4.91
CA TYR A 113 -7.28 -10.62 -4.66
C TYR A 113 -6.66 -9.45 -5.41
N THR A 114 -5.33 -9.39 -5.51
CA THR A 114 -4.66 -8.39 -6.35
C THR A 114 -5.12 -8.52 -7.80
N ARG A 115 -5.12 -9.74 -8.35
CA ARG A 115 -5.59 -9.99 -9.71
C ARG A 115 -7.07 -9.61 -9.90
N GLN A 116 -7.94 -9.97 -8.96
CA GLN A 116 -9.35 -9.64 -9.04
C GLN A 116 -9.56 -8.12 -9.05
N SER A 117 -8.85 -7.40 -8.18
CA SER A 117 -8.89 -5.93 -8.15
C SER A 117 -8.48 -5.31 -9.49
N LEU A 118 -7.40 -5.81 -10.11
CA LEU A 118 -6.97 -5.35 -11.43
C LEU A 118 -7.99 -5.66 -12.54
N LEU A 119 -8.63 -6.83 -12.50
CA LEU A 119 -9.70 -7.19 -13.45
C LEU A 119 -10.95 -6.30 -13.27
N ASP A 120 -11.20 -5.85 -12.05
CA ASP A 120 -12.23 -4.88 -11.70
C ASP A 120 -11.78 -3.42 -11.92
N SER A 121 -10.67 -3.21 -12.65
CA SER A 121 -10.10 -1.90 -13.00
C SER A 121 -9.69 -1.05 -11.80
N GLN A 122 -9.27 -1.70 -10.71
CA GLN A 122 -8.73 -1.06 -9.51
C GLN A 122 -7.23 -1.34 -9.39
N ALA A 123 -6.45 -0.27 -9.23
CA ALA A 123 -5.04 -0.40 -8.90
C ALA A 123 -4.87 -0.79 -7.43
N VAL A 124 -3.80 -1.53 -7.11
CA VAL A 124 -3.61 -2.13 -5.77
C VAL A 124 -2.38 -1.53 -5.11
N TRP A 125 -2.59 -0.85 -3.98
CA TRP A 125 -1.51 -0.46 -3.10
C TRP A 125 -0.91 -1.71 -2.45
N PHE A 126 0.41 -1.81 -2.39
CA PHE A 126 1.09 -2.91 -1.71
C PHE A 126 2.37 -2.46 -1.02
N ALA A 127 2.74 -3.19 0.04
CA ALA A 127 4.02 -3.07 0.71
C ALA A 127 4.87 -4.32 0.49
N CYS A 128 6.18 -4.11 0.35
CA CYS A 128 7.14 -5.15 0.05
C CYS A 128 8.52 -4.84 0.63
N ASP A 129 9.45 -5.78 0.50
CA ASP A 129 10.88 -5.51 0.69
C ASP A 129 11.56 -5.18 -0.65
N VAL A 130 11.50 -3.92 -1.06
CA VAL A 130 11.98 -3.46 -2.38
C VAL A 130 13.51 -3.58 -2.55
N GLY A 131 14.25 -3.74 -1.45
CA GLY A 131 15.70 -3.89 -1.46
C GLY A 131 16.17 -5.27 -1.91
N LYS A 132 15.26 -6.26 -1.93
CA LYS A 132 15.58 -7.64 -2.27
C LYS A 132 15.41 -7.89 -3.76
N GLU A 133 16.46 -8.43 -4.39
CA GLU A 133 16.40 -8.96 -5.76
C GLU A 133 15.69 -8.05 -6.78
N ASN A 134 15.96 -6.76 -6.63
CA ASN A 134 15.48 -5.67 -7.46
C ASN A 134 16.66 -5.11 -8.25
N TYR A 135 16.62 -5.26 -9.57
CA TYR A 135 17.59 -4.66 -10.47
C TYR A 135 17.01 -3.36 -11.02
N ARG A 136 17.45 -2.25 -10.43
CA ARG A 136 16.90 -0.91 -10.65
C ARG A 136 17.05 -0.42 -12.08
N ASP A 137 18.16 -0.74 -12.73
CA ASP A 137 18.52 -0.18 -14.04
C ASP A 137 17.62 -0.69 -15.17
N ASP A 138 17.19 -1.96 -15.12
CA ASP A 138 16.23 -2.52 -16.09
C ASP A 138 14.80 -2.64 -15.51
N ALA A 139 14.57 -2.10 -14.31
CA ALA A 139 13.30 -2.14 -13.61
C ALA A 139 12.74 -3.56 -13.38
N ILE A 140 13.59 -4.53 -13.05
CA ILE A 140 13.21 -5.93 -12.88
C ILE A 140 13.21 -6.30 -11.40
N MET A 141 12.09 -6.84 -10.92
CA MET A 141 12.02 -7.51 -9.62
C MET A 141 11.79 -8.99 -9.86
N LYS A 142 12.80 -9.82 -9.58
CA LYS A 142 12.76 -11.26 -9.88
C LYS A 142 13.64 -12.04 -8.91
N THR A 143 13.14 -13.16 -8.39
CA THR A 143 13.99 -14.03 -7.56
C THR A 143 15.13 -14.64 -8.39
N GLY A 144 16.28 -14.85 -7.75
CA GLY A 144 17.49 -15.38 -8.37
C GLY A 144 18.08 -14.47 -9.45
N ILE A 145 17.82 -13.16 -9.43
CA ILE A 145 18.43 -12.21 -10.38
C ILE A 145 19.95 -12.07 -10.14
N TYR A 146 20.39 -12.37 -8.91
CA TYR A 146 21.80 -12.44 -8.53
C TYR A 146 22.15 -13.88 -8.08
N ASP A 147 23.06 -14.54 -8.78
CA ASP A 147 23.49 -15.92 -8.48
C ASP A 147 24.66 -15.93 -7.48
N TYR A 148 24.37 -15.54 -6.23
CA TYR A 148 25.39 -15.47 -5.16
C TYR A 148 25.93 -16.84 -4.76
N GLU A 149 25.08 -17.88 -4.78
CA GLU A 149 25.48 -19.24 -4.40
C GLU A 149 26.59 -19.76 -5.30
N LYS A 150 26.47 -19.56 -6.62
CA LYS A 150 27.50 -19.98 -7.57
C LYS A 150 28.79 -19.19 -7.44
N ILE A 151 28.71 -17.91 -7.07
CA ILE A 151 29.89 -17.04 -6.89
C ILE A 151 30.67 -17.45 -5.64
N PHE A 152 29.98 -17.68 -4.52
CA PHE A 152 30.62 -17.90 -3.22
C PHE A 152 30.73 -19.37 -2.82
N GLY A 153 29.99 -20.27 -3.45
CA GLY A 153 29.91 -21.68 -3.08
C GLY A 153 29.22 -21.91 -1.73
N ILE A 154 28.29 -21.02 -1.34
CA ILE A 154 27.56 -21.05 -0.07
C ILE A 154 26.07 -21.13 -0.40
N ASP A 155 25.35 -22.04 0.28
CA ASP A 155 23.89 -22.14 0.23
C ASP A 155 23.28 -21.03 1.10
N PHE A 156 22.52 -20.13 0.47
CA PHE A 156 21.84 -19.01 1.15
C PHE A 156 20.33 -19.25 1.29
N THR A 157 19.86 -20.47 1.00
CA THR A 157 18.43 -20.80 0.99
C THR A 157 17.82 -20.63 2.38
N MET A 158 16.77 -19.81 2.46
CA MET A 158 15.94 -19.66 3.64
C MET A 158 14.48 -19.52 3.21
N THR A 159 13.57 -20.14 3.96
CA THR A 159 12.13 -19.95 3.74
C THR A 159 11.71 -18.51 4.06
N LYS A 160 10.64 -18.00 3.44
CA LYS A 160 10.06 -16.69 3.80
C LYS A 160 9.77 -16.56 5.31
N LYS A 161 9.35 -17.66 5.95
CA LYS A 161 9.13 -17.71 7.40
C LYS A 161 10.41 -17.45 8.20
N GLU A 162 11.50 -18.12 7.85
CA GLU A 162 12.79 -17.92 8.52
C GLU A 162 13.30 -16.50 8.24
N ARG A 163 13.21 -16.03 7.00
CA ARG A 163 13.67 -14.68 6.65
C ARG A 163 12.92 -13.58 7.39
N LEU A 164 11.61 -13.72 7.59
CA LEU A 164 10.83 -12.82 8.44
C LEU A 164 11.21 -12.96 9.93
N ALA A 165 11.35 -14.19 10.43
CA ALA A 165 11.68 -14.45 11.84
C ALA A 165 13.07 -13.92 12.26
N TYR A 166 14.00 -13.87 11.30
CA TYR A 166 15.38 -13.37 11.50
C TYR A 166 15.59 -11.95 10.96
N ASN A 167 14.53 -11.22 10.59
CA ASN A 167 14.58 -9.87 10.02
C ASN A 167 15.46 -9.72 8.76
N ASP A 168 15.64 -10.79 7.99
CA ASP A 168 16.27 -10.71 6.67
C ASP A 168 15.32 -10.06 5.65
N VAL A 169 14.02 -10.35 5.73
CA VAL A 169 12.97 -9.69 4.94
C VAL A 169 12.16 -8.81 5.87
N THR A 170 11.94 -7.56 5.47
CA THR A 170 11.13 -6.61 6.24
C THR A 170 10.39 -5.67 5.30
N PRO A 171 9.12 -5.32 5.57
CA PRO A 171 8.40 -4.41 4.70
C PRO A 171 9.11 -3.05 4.79
N SER A 172 9.56 -2.55 3.64
CA SER A 172 10.46 -1.39 3.54
C SER A 172 9.99 -0.30 2.59
N HIS A 173 9.04 -0.61 1.69
CA HIS A 173 8.54 0.36 0.72
C HIS A 173 7.13 0.03 0.25
N ALA A 174 6.38 1.06 -0.12
CA ALA A 174 5.04 0.97 -0.71
C ALA A 174 5.02 1.43 -2.17
N MET A 175 4.28 0.71 -3.00
CA MET A 175 4.11 0.97 -4.43
C MET A 175 2.68 0.61 -4.87
N VAL A 176 2.39 0.76 -6.16
CA VAL A 176 1.06 0.47 -6.72
C VAL A 176 1.18 -0.54 -7.86
N ILE A 177 0.42 -1.63 -7.81
CA ILE A 177 0.27 -2.57 -8.92
C ILE A 177 -0.84 -2.05 -9.84
N THR A 178 -0.53 -1.87 -11.11
CA THR A 178 -1.41 -1.27 -12.12
C THR A 178 -1.72 -2.21 -13.29
N GLY A 179 -1.09 -3.38 -13.34
CA GLY A 179 -1.34 -4.36 -14.41
C GLY A 179 -0.79 -5.74 -14.11
N ILE A 180 -1.20 -6.71 -14.94
CA ILE A 180 -0.80 -8.12 -14.83
C ILE A 180 -0.58 -8.73 -16.22
N ASP A 181 0.49 -9.51 -16.36
CA ASP A 181 0.76 -10.40 -17.50
C ASP A 181 0.45 -11.84 -17.09
N THR A 182 -0.18 -12.62 -17.98
CA THR A 182 -0.58 -14.01 -17.73
C THR A 182 -0.17 -14.95 -18.85
N THR A 183 0.05 -16.22 -18.52
CA THR A 183 0.20 -17.30 -19.51
C THR A 183 -1.12 -17.50 -20.25
N LYS A 184 -1.08 -18.21 -21.39
CA LYS A 184 -2.30 -18.64 -22.09
C LYS A 184 -3.23 -19.51 -21.23
N ALA A 185 -2.68 -20.21 -20.24
CA ALA A 185 -3.45 -21.01 -19.29
C ALA A 185 -4.05 -20.17 -18.15
N GLY A 186 -3.75 -18.87 -18.10
CA GLY A 186 -4.25 -17.94 -17.11
C GLY A 186 -3.40 -17.87 -15.84
N GLU A 187 -2.18 -18.41 -15.83
CA GLU A 187 -1.26 -18.31 -14.68
C GLU A 187 -0.56 -16.95 -14.69
N ASN A 188 -0.30 -16.37 -13.52
CA ASN A 188 0.39 -15.09 -13.40
C ASN A 188 1.85 -15.23 -13.85
N ARG A 189 2.35 -14.26 -14.62
CA ARG A 189 3.76 -14.18 -15.02
C ARG A 189 4.46 -13.00 -14.35
N LYS A 190 3.86 -11.83 -14.52
CA LYS A 190 4.41 -10.56 -14.06
C LYS A 190 3.30 -9.62 -13.64
N TRP A 191 3.68 -8.64 -12.84
CA TRP A 191 2.87 -7.55 -12.33
C TRP A 191 3.54 -6.25 -12.76
N LEU A 192 2.77 -5.33 -13.32
CA LEU A 192 3.23 -3.99 -13.64
C LEU A 192 3.10 -3.14 -12.38
N VAL A 193 4.21 -2.54 -11.95
CA VAL A 193 4.31 -1.77 -10.72
C VAL A 193 4.64 -0.33 -11.07
N GLU A 194 3.84 0.62 -10.61
CA GLU A 194 4.15 2.05 -10.61
C GLU A 194 4.84 2.44 -9.31
N ASN A 195 5.95 3.18 -9.41
CA ASN A 195 6.72 3.64 -8.26
C ASN A 195 6.76 5.18 -8.19
N SER A 196 7.01 5.71 -7.00
CA SER A 196 7.02 7.15 -6.71
C SER A 196 8.39 7.82 -6.90
N TRP A 197 9.38 7.12 -7.47
CA TRP A 197 10.74 7.63 -7.69
C TRP A 197 10.90 8.47 -8.97
N GLY A 198 9.79 8.76 -9.64
CA GLY A 198 9.72 9.58 -10.84
C GLY A 198 10.15 8.86 -12.11
N LYS A 199 9.85 9.49 -13.24
CA LYS A 199 9.98 8.94 -14.60
C LYS A 199 11.39 8.53 -15.04
N LYS A 200 12.42 9.02 -14.35
CA LYS A 200 13.82 8.71 -14.70
C LYS A 200 14.31 7.40 -14.08
N ALA A 201 13.53 6.82 -13.16
CA ALA A 201 13.89 5.59 -12.48
C ALA A 201 13.11 4.42 -13.09
N GLY A 202 13.75 3.25 -13.18
CA GLY A 202 13.15 2.08 -13.82
C GLY A 202 12.83 2.35 -15.29
N ASP A 203 11.68 1.84 -15.75
CA ASP A 203 11.17 2.06 -17.11
C ASP A 203 10.04 3.08 -17.09
N ASP A 204 10.37 4.37 -17.30
CA ASP A 204 9.46 5.52 -17.16
C ASP A 204 8.72 5.59 -15.81
N GLY A 205 9.36 5.14 -14.72
CA GLY A 205 8.75 5.06 -13.38
C GLY A 205 8.09 3.72 -13.06
N PHE A 206 8.11 2.75 -13.99
CA PHE A 206 7.50 1.44 -13.83
C PHE A 206 8.53 0.32 -13.64
N TRP A 207 8.09 -0.74 -12.97
CA TRP A 207 8.82 -1.98 -12.73
C TRP A 207 8.03 -3.19 -13.20
N TYR A 208 8.77 -4.21 -13.63
CA TYR A 208 8.27 -5.52 -14.03
C TYR A 208 8.56 -6.53 -12.93
N MET A 209 7.57 -6.76 -12.07
CA MET A 209 7.67 -7.68 -10.95
C MET A 209 7.24 -9.08 -11.37
N TYR A 210 8.15 -10.04 -11.31
CA TYR A 210 7.83 -11.44 -11.59
C TYR A 210 6.97 -12.04 -10.46
N ASP A 211 6.16 -13.04 -10.79
CA ASP A 211 5.22 -13.64 -9.84
C ASP A 211 5.92 -14.39 -8.67
N ASP A 212 7.13 -14.87 -8.89
CA ASP A 212 8.00 -15.44 -7.83
C ASP A 212 8.44 -14.37 -6.82
N TRP A 213 8.79 -13.17 -7.28
CA TRP A 213 9.16 -12.06 -6.43
C TRP A 213 7.98 -11.60 -5.58
N PHE A 214 6.76 -11.58 -6.15
CA PHE A 214 5.55 -11.35 -5.38
C PHE A 214 5.45 -12.35 -4.22
N SER A 215 5.65 -13.65 -4.48
CA SER A 215 5.57 -14.68 -3.44
C SER A 215 6.49 -14.40 -2.26
N GLU A 216 7.72 -14.00 -2.56
CA GLU A 216 8.79 -13.92 -1.57
C GLU A 216 8.85 -12.58 -0.83
N TYR A 217 8.53 -11.47 -1.51
CA TYR A 217 8.84 -10.14 -0.99
C TYR A 217 7.65 -9.19 -0.87
N VAL A 218 6.47 -9.54 -1.39
CA VAL A 218 5.23 -8.81 -1.08
C VAL A 218 4.67 -9.28 0.26
N LEU A 219 4.31 -8.33 1.10
CA LEU A 219 3.98 -8.55 2.52
C LEU A 219 2.59 -8.01 2.89
N LEU A 220 2.11 -6.98 2.22
CA LEU A 220 0.79 -6.39 2.43
C LEU A 220 0.19 -5.95 1.09
N VAL A 221 -1.12 -6.16 0.90
CA VAL A 221 -1.92 -5.53 -0.16
C VAL A 221 -3.16 -4.88 0.46
N ILE A 222 -3.58 -3.75 -0.10
CA ILE A 222 -4.85 -3.09 0.26
C ILE A 222 -5.82 -3.27 -0.91
N VAL A 223 -6.97 -3.88 -0.63
CA VAL A 223 -7.96 -4.22 -1.64
C VAL A 223 -9.37 -3.87 -1.18
N ASP A 224 -10.31 -3.72 -2.12
CA ASP A 224 -11.74 -3.61 -1.82
C ASP A 224 -12.22 -4.85 -1.05
N LYS A 225 -12.85 -4.65 0.10
CA LYS A 225 -13.41 -5.74 0.91
C LYS A 225 -14.37 -6.61 0.12
N ASN A 226 -15.10 -6.05 -0.85
CA ASN A 226 -16.08 -6.77 -1.65
C ASN A 226 -15.46 -7.87 -2.52
N ILE A 227 -14.18 -7.75 -2.90
CA ILE A 227 -13.49 -8.77 -3.70
C ILE A 227 -13.00 -9.97 -2.88
N LEU A 228 -13.01 -9.86 -1.55
CA LEU A 228 -12.64 -10.97 -0.67
C LEU A 228 -13.66 -12.11 -0.76
N SER A 229 -13.23 -13.33 -0.42
CA SER A 229 -14.18 -14.44 -0.27
C SER A 229 -15.06 -14.20 0.97
N GLU A 230 -16.27 -14.77 0.98
CA GLU A 230 -17.18 -14.61 2.12
C GLU A 230 -16.58 -15.11 3.45
N ASP A 231 -15.70 -16.12 3.42
CA ASP A 231 -15.04 -16.60 4.62
C ASP A 231 -13.95 -15.65 5.11
N ASP A 232 -13.21 -15.02 4.19
CA ASP A 232 -12.17 -14.03 4.55
C ASP A 232 -12.79 -12.70 4.99
N LYS A 233 -13.93 -12.29 4.41
CA LYS A 233 -14.69 -11.11 4.84
C LYS A 233 -15.13 -11.24 6.31
N LYS A 234 -15.64 -12.41 6.70
CA LYS A 234 -16.12 -12.68 8.08
C LYS A 234 -15.01 -12.59 9.13
N LEU A 235 -13.74 -12.65 8.74
CA LEU A 235 -12.63 -12.45 9.68
C LEU A 235 -12.68 -11.06 10.30
N PHE A 236 -13.13 -10.04 9.57
CA PHE A 236 -13.29 -8.67 10.08
C PHE A 236 -14.41 -8.52 11.13
N ASP A 237 -15.32 -9.49 11.24
CA ASP A 237 -16.35 -9.51 12.29
C ASP A 237 -15.86 -10.20 13.59
N SER A 238 -14.66 -10.78 13.56
CA SER A 238 -14.06 -11.48 14.70
C SER A 238 -13.34 -10.53 15.66
N LYS A 239 -13.12 -10.96 16.91
CA LYS A 239 -12.32 -10.18 17.84
C LYS A 239 -10.84 -10.21 17.39
N PRO A 240 -10.21 -9.05 17.11
CA PRO A 240 -8.82 -9.03 16.66
C PRO A 240 -7.87 -9.55 17.74
N GLN A 241 -6.86 -10.29 17.32
CA GLN A 241 -5.71 -10.58 18.17
C GLN A 241 -4.81 -9.34 18.20
N ILE A 242 -4.62 -8.78 19.40
CA ILE A 242 -3.75 -7.62 19.59
C ILE A 242 -2.30 -8.04 19.38
N ILE A 243 -1.59 -7.29 18.54
CA ILE A 243 -0.17 -7.42 18.35
C ILE A 243 0.52 -6.22 18.98
N ALA A 244 1.48 -6.52 19.84
CA ALA A 244 2.26 -5.51 20.53
C ALA A 244 3.10 -4.67 19.56
N ASP A 245 3.33 -3.42 19.93
CA ASP A 245 4.03 -2.42 19.11
C ASP A 245 5.52 -2.74 18.86
N TRP A 246 6.09 -3.72 19.56
CA TRP A 246 7.46 -4.21 19.37
C TRP A 246 7.58 -5.48 18.51
N GLU A 247 6.48 -6.03 18.00
CA GLU A 247 6.54 -7.20 17.10
C GLU A 247 7.27 -6.80 15.79
N PRO A 248 8.36 -7.48 15.38
CA PRO A 248 9.24 -6.97 14.33
C PRO A 248 8.60 -6.72 12.96
N PHE A 249 7.70 -7.61 12.51
CA PHE A 249 7.04 -7.47 11.21
C PHE A 249 6.10 -6.27 11.21
N PHE A 250 5.32 -6.11 12.28
CA PHE A 250 4.36 -5.01 12.38
C PHE A 250 5.01 -3.66 12.72
N LEU A 251 6.08 -3.67 13.52
CA LEU A 251 6.88 -2.47 13.75
C LEU A 251 7.43 -1.93 12.43
N ALA A 252 7.87 -2.80 11.53
CA ALA A 252 8.33 -2.41 10.21
C ALA A 252 7.19 -1.89 9.32
N LEU A 253 6.02 -2.53 9.33
CA LEU A 253 4.83 -2.04 8.59
C LEU A 253 4.45 -0.61 8.99
N ARG A 254 4.56 -0.26 10.28
CA ARG A 254 4.28 1.10 10.77
C ARG A 254 5.21 2.16 10.16
N ASN A 255 6.42 1.80 9.74
CA ASN A 255 7.36 2.76 9.14
C ASN A 255 7.11 3.01 7.65
N ILE A 256 6.11 2.34 7.06
CA ILE A 256 5.72 2.50 5.65
C ILE A 256 4.51 3.44 5.53
N GLU A 257 3.78 3.66 6.64
CA GLU A 257 2.70 4.65 6.75
C GLU A 257 3.20 6.10 6.69
#